data_AF-A0A3N5TPI0-F1
#
_entry.id   AF-A0A3N5TPI0-F1
#
_cell.length_a   1.000
_cell.length_b   1.000
_cell.length_c   1.000
_cell.angle_alpha   90.00
_cell.angle_beta   90.00
_cell.angle_gamma   90.00
#
_symmetry.space_group_name_H-M   'P 1'
#
loop_
_entity.id
_entity.type
_entity.pdbx_description
1 polymer ?
#
loop_
_entity_poly.entity_id
_entity_poly.type
_entity_poly.pdbx_seq_one_letter_code
_entity_poly.pdbx_strand_id
1 'polypeptide(L)'
;LVAVHQFVKIGEYAFVGGKSAVVKDVPPYVIAAGDRAELHGLNSVGLKRHGFSPSTLSLLKKTYRIIFRIELTMNEAIERVKAEVEQVPEVVNFIDFIKSSQRGVTR
;
A
#
# COMPACT_ATOMS: atom_id res chain seq x y z
N LEU A 1 -1.31 -15.49 14.74
CA LEU A 1 -0.85 -16.25 13.55
C LEU A 1 -1.25 -15.48 12.30
N VAL A 2 -0.35 -15.32 11.34
CA VAL A 2 -0.60 -14.80 9.99
C VAL A 2 0.12 -15.75 9.04
N ALA A 3 -0.55 -16.23 7.99
CA ALA A 3 0.05 -17.06 6.97
C ALA A 3 0.42 -16.19 5.76
N VAL A 4 1.65 -16.31 5.28
CA VAL A 4 2.14 -15.57 4.10
C VAL A 4 2.55 -16.58 3.05
N HIS A 5 1.92 -16.49 1.87
CA HIS A 5 2.21 -17.40 0.77
C HIS A 5 3.63 -17.15 0.21
N GLN A 6 4.28 -18.19 -0.30
CA GLN A 6 5.63 -18.08 -0.87
C GLN A 6 5.74 -16.98 -1.94
N PHE A 7 6.88 -16.27 -1.91
CA PHE A 7 7.23 -15.16 -2.80
C PHE A 7 6.38 -13.88 -2.66
N VAL A 8 5.50 -13.80 -1.66
CA VAL A 8 4.82 -12.55 -1.32
C VAL A 8 5.80 -11.56 -0.68
N LYS A 9 5.73 -10.31 -1.11
CA LYS A 9 6.39 -9.17 -0.46
C LYS A 9 5.43 -8.42 0.45
N ILE A 10 5.91 -8.00 1.62
CA ILE A 10 5.20 -7.12 2.53
C ILE A 10 5.99 -5.82 2.61
N GLY A 11 5.36 -4.71 2.20
CA GLY A 11 5.97 -3.40 2.20
C GLY A 11 6.19 -2.84 3.61
N GLU A 12 7.12 -1.88 3.71
CA GLU A 12 7.43 -1.21 4.97
C GLU A 12 6.19 -0.56 5.61
N TYR A 13 6.14 -0.58 6.94
CA TYR A 13 5.03 -0.04 7.74
C TYR A 13 3.63 -0.59 7.37
N ALA A 14 3.53 -1.64 6.57
CA ALA A 14 2.28 -2.35 6.39
C ALA A 14 1.87 -3.02 7.71
N PHE A 15 0.57 -3.02 7.98
CA PHE A 15 -0.01 -3.75 9.11
C PHE A 15 -0.82 -4.92 8.58
N VAL A 16 -0.48 -6.13 9.01
CA VAL A 16 -1.27 -7.33 8.67
C VAL A 16 -2.04 -7.79 9.91
N GLY A 17 -3.37 -7.84 9.79
CA GLY A 17 -4.25 -8.28 10.84
C GLY A 17 -3.98 -9.73 11.26
N GLY A 18 -4.23 -10.04 12.53
CA GLY A 18 -4.13 -11.41 13.03
C GLY A 18 -5.15 -12.32 12.35
N LYS A 19 -4.80 -13.61 12.24
CA LYS A 19 -5.60 -14.65 11.56
C LYS A 19 -5.84 -14.37 10.07
N SER A 20 -4.91 -13.67 9.43
CA SER A 20 -4.95 -13.42 7.99
C SER A 20 -4.15 -14.43 7.18
N ALA A 21 -4.57 -14.67 5.93
CA ALA A 21 -3.75 -15.31 4.91
C ALA A 21 -3.43 -14.33 3.77
N VAL A 22 -2.15 -14.06 3.57
CA VAL A 22 -1.64 -13.13 2.57
C VAL A 22 -1.18 -13.90 1.33
N VAL A 23 -1.92 -13.75 0.23
CA VAL A 23 -1.69 -14.50 -1.02
C VAL A 23 -1.11 -13.63 -2.15
N LYS A 24 -1.08 -12.31 -1.97
CA LYS A 24 -0.56 -11.28 -2.88
C LYS A 24 0.30 -10.28 -2.12
N ASP A 25 1.08 -9.49 -2.84
CA ASP A 25 1.98 -8.50 -2.24
C ASP A 25 1.18 -7.42 -1.50
N VAL A 26 1.58 -7.10 -0.27
CA VAL A 26 0.96 -6.04 0.53
C VAL A 26 1.78 -4.76 0.34
N PRO A 27 1.22 -3.70 -0.27
CA PRO A 27 1.92 -2.44 -0.45
C PRO A 27 2.40 -1.82 0.88
N PRO A 28 3.40 -0.93 0.84
CA PRO A 28 3.85 -0.25 2.05
C PRO A 28 2.75 0.65 2.62
N TYR A 29 2.83 0.91 3.92
CA TYR A 29 1.98 1.86 4.66
C TYR A 29 0.49 1.53 4.73
N VAL A 30 0.03 0.37 4.22
CA VAL A 30 -1.39 -0.03 4.23
C VAL A 30 -1.74 -0.97 5.38
N ILE A 31 -3.04 -1.17 5.61
CA ILE A 31 -3.58 -2.20 6.49
C ILE A 31 -4.16 -3.31 5.59
N ALA A 32 -3.79 -4.55 5.85
CA ALA A 32 -4.35 -5.73 5.19
C ALA A 32 -4.88 -6.74 6.21
N ALA A 33 -6.07 -7.30 6.02
CA ALA A 33 -6.65 -8.29 6.93
C ALA A 33 -7.65 -9.24 6.24
N GLY A 34 -8.01 -10.36 6.87
CA GLY A 34 -8.94 -11.38 6.34
C GLY A 34 -8.29 -12.72 5.93
N ASP A 35 -9.14 -13.75 5.76
CA ASP A 35 -8.76 -15.13 5.36
C ASP A 35 -8.14 -15.18 3.95
N ARG A 36 -8.55 -14.27 3.07
CA ARG A 36 -7.72 -13.74 1.99
C ARG A 36 -7.58 -12.26 2.24
N ALA A 37 -6.35 -11.82 2.52
CA ALA A 37 -6.13 -10.45 2.95
C ALA A 37 -6.63 -9.44 1.91
N GLU A 38 -7.39 -8.45 2.35
CA GLU A 38 -7.88 -7.30 1.56
C GLU A 38 -7.39 -5.99 2.19
N LEU A 39 -7.37 -4.90 1.41
CA LEU A 39 -6.88 -3.61 1.89
C LEU A 39 -7.94 -2.83 2.68
N HIS A 40 -7.57 -2.39 3.89
CA HIS A 40 -8.40 -1.58 4.80
C HIS A 40 -7.90 -0.14 4.96
N GLY A 41 -7.26 0.41 3.92
CA GLY A 41 -6.72 1.78 3.93
C GLY A 41 -5.29 1.87 4.45
N LEU A 42 -4.88 3.06 4.87
CA LEU A 42 -3.53 3.32 5.37
C LEU A 42 -3.39 2.97 6.85
N ASN A 43 -2.21 2.50 7.24
CA ASN A 43 -1.75 2.34 8.62
C ASN A 43 -1.47 3.71 9.29
N SER A 44 -2.46 4.61 9.26
CA SER A 44 -2.32 5.99 9.68
C SER A 44 -1.89 6.12 11.14
N VAL A 45 -2.30 5.18 11.99
CA VAL A 45 -1.89 5.14 13.41
C VAL A 45 -0.42 4.76 13.53
N GLY A 46 0.03 3.71 12.83
CA GLY A 46 1.42 3.27 12.84
C GLY A 46 2.36 4.33 12.28
N LEU A 47 2.00 4.96 11.16
CA LEU A 47 2.80 6.01 10.53
C LEU A 47 2.93 7.25 11.43
N LYS A 48 1.83 7.70 12.06
CA LYS A 48 1.88 8.81 13.03
C LYS A 48 2.80 8.51 14.21
N ARG A 49 2.78 7.28 14.72
CA ARG A 49 3.67 6.84 15.81
C ARG A 49 5.15 6.84 15.40
N HIS A 50 5.44 6.64 14.12
CA HIS A 50 6.80 6.71 13.57
C HIS A 50 7.19 8.12 13.10
N GLY A 51 6.42 9.15 13.44
CA GLY A 51 6.78 10.54 13.17
C GLY A 51 6.55 11.00 11.73
N PHE A 52 5.78 10.27 10.93
CA PHE A 52 5.43 10.70 9.58
C PHE A 52 4.63 12.01 9.65
N SER A 53 5.06 12.99 8.85
CA SER A 53 4.46 14.31 8.86
C SER A 53 2.99 14.28 8.38
N PRO A 54 2.13 15.21 8.83
CA PRO A 54 0.75 15.29 8.33
C PRO A 54 0.66 15.48 6.81
N SER A 55 1.61 16.20 6.19
CA SER A 55 1.68 16.36 4.74
C SER A 55 2.00 15.04 4.04
N THR A 56 3.02 14.30 4.51
CA THR A 56 3.36 12.96 3.96
C THR A 56 2.16 12.01 4.07
N LEU A 57 1.46 11.98 5.21
CA LEU A 57 0.25 11.16 5.38
C LEU A 57 -0.86 11.54 4.40
N SER A 58 -1.04 12.84 4.13
CA SER A 58 -2.01 13.35 3.16
C SER A 58 -1.66 12.90 1.74
N LEU A 59 -0.39 13.00 1.35
CA LEU A 59 0.11 12.53 0.06
C LEU A 59 -0.09 11.02 -0.10
N LEU A 60 0.29 10.22 0.89
CA LEU A 60 0.05 8.77 0.90
C LEU A 60 -1.44 8.43 0.79
N LYS A 61 -2.32 9.21 1.44
CA LYS A 61 -3.77 9.00 1.37
C LYS A 61 -4.31 9.28 -0.03
N LYS A 62 -3.81 10.32 -0.70
CA LYS A 62 -4.14 10.64 -2.08
C LYS A 62 -3.63 9.54 -3.03
N THR A 63 -2.38 9.09 -2.86
CA THR A 63 -1.79 7.97 -3.61
C THR A 63 -2.61 6.70 -3.47
N TYR A 64 -2.94 6.28 -2.24
CA TYR A 64 -3.77 5.10 -2.00
C TYR A 64 -5.13 5.19 -2.69
N ARG A 65 -5.78 6.36 -2.61
CA ARG A 65 -7.09 6.57 -3.24
C ARG A 65 -6.99 6.42 -4.76
N ILE A 66 -6.00 7.04 -5.39
CA ILE A 66 -5.82 6.96 -6.85
C ILE A 66 -5.58 5.50 -7.29
N ILE A 67 -4.76 4.76 -6.54
CA ILE A 67 -4.35 3.40 -6.91
C ILE A 67 -5.45 2.35 -6.68
N PHE A 68 -6.20 2.45 -5.58
CA PHE A 68 -7.10 1.38 -5.14
C PHE A 68 -8.59 1.74 -5.11
N ARG A 69 -8.95 3.03 -5.22
CA ARG A 69 -10.34 3.49 -5.08
C ARG A 69 -10.91 4.17 -6.32
N ILE A 70 -10.10 4.35 -7.37
CA ILE A 70 -10.55 4.86 -8.66
C ILE A 70 -10.50 3.71 -9.66
N GLU A 71 -11.49 3.65 -10.55
CA GLU A 71 -11.54 2.70 -11.65
C GLU A 71 -10.52 3.08 -12.74
N LEU A 72 -9.25 2.80 -12.46
CA LEU A 72 -8.13 2.93 -13.39
C LEU A 72 -7.37 1.62 -13.45
N THR A 73 -6.75 1.36 -14.60
CA THR A 73 -5.71 0.33 -14.66
C THR A 73 -4.54 0.73 -13.77
N MET A 74 -3.73 -0.24 -13.36
CA MET A 74 -2.59 0.04 -12.48
C MET A 74 -1.62 1.06 -13.10
N ASN A 75 -1.39 0.97 -14.41
CA ASN A 75 -0.50 1.87 -15.14
C ASN A 75 -1.07 3.30 -15.17
N GLU A 76 -2.35 3.47 -15.50
CA GLU A 76 -3.01 4.78 -15.48
C GLU A 76 -3.01 5.41 -14.09
N ALA A 77 -3.28 4.60 -13.05
CA ALA A 77 -3.24 5.08 -11.68
C ALA A 77 -1.84 5.56 -11.29
N ILE A 78 -0.78 4.82 -11.67
CA ILE A 78 0.61 5.22 -11.42
C ILE A 78 0.95 6.54 -12.13
N GLU A 79 0.61 6.69 -13.41
CA GLU A 79 0.88 7.93 -14.14
C GLU A 79 0.09 9.11 -13.56
N ARG A 80 -1.14 8.87 -13.11
CA ARG A 80 -1.94 9.87 -12.42
C ARG A 80 -1.33 10.28 -11.08
N VAL A 81 -0.80 9.35 -10.29
CA VAL A 81 -0.09 9.68 -9.05
C VAL A 81 1.14 10.54 -9.35
N LYS A 82 1.93 10.19 -10.38
CA LYS A 82 3.09 11.00 -10.80
C LYS A 82 2.71 12.42 -11.21
N ALA A 83 1.56 12.60 -11.85
CA ALA A 83 1.10 13.91 -12.31
C ALA A 83 0.46 14.76 -11.20
N GLU A 84 -0.28 14.14 -10.27
CA GLU A 84 -1.12 14.87 -9.31
C GLU A 84 -0.58 14.89 -7.87
N VAL A 85 0.40 14.07 -7.53
CA VAL A 85 0.91 13.91 -6.16
C VAL A 85 2.39 14.30 -6.12
N GLU A 86 2.78 15.06 -5.11
CA GLU A 86 4.19 15.39 -4.88
C GLU A 86 5.01 14.10 -4.63
N GLN A 87 6.13 13.97 -5.33
CA GLN A 87 6.95 12.76 -5.36
C GLN A 87 7.95 12.72 -4.20
N VAL A 88 7.43 12.73 -2.97
CA VAL A 88 8.24 12.48 -1.76
C VAL A 88 8.71 11.02 -1.71
N PRO A 89 9.79 10.71 -0.98
CA PRO A 89 10.36 9.35 -0.94
C PRO A 89 9.33 8.25 -0.65
N GLU A 90 8.37 8.52 0.24
CA GLU A 90 7.34 7.56 0.62
C GLU A 90 6.39 7.24 -0.53
N VAL A 91 6.01 8.24 -1.33
CA VAL A 91 5.13 8.08 -2.49
C VAL A 91 5.85 7.31 -3.59
N VAL A 92 7.12 7.64 -3.85
CA VAL A 92 7.96 6.94 -4.83
C VAL A 92 8.12 5.47 -4.44
N ASN A 93 8.44 5.19 -3.17
CA ASN A 93 8.55 3.83 -2.66
C ASN A 93 7.23 3.04 -2.82
N PHE A 94 6.08 3.68 -2.59
CA PHE A 94 4.78 3.05 -2.83
C PHE A 94 4.64 2.59 -4.28
N ILE A 95 4.93 3.49 -5.23
CA ILE A 95 4.81 3.22 -6.67
C ILE A 95 5.79 2.14 -7.11
N ASP A 96 7.04 2.21 -6.66
CA ASP A 96 8.09 1.27 -7.07
C ASP A 96 7.86 -0.13 -6.49
N PHE A 97 7.31 -0.23 -5.27
CA PHE A 97 6.86 -1.50 -4.73
C PHE A 97 5.80 -2.16 -5.63
N ILE A 98 4.80 -1.39 -6.07
CA ILE A 98 3.75 -1.90 -6.95
C ILE A 98 4.34 -2.36 -8.28
N LYS A 99 5.19 -1.55 -8.92
CA LYS A 99 5.80 -1.89 -10.22
C LYS A 99 6.66 -3.13 -10.15
N SER A 100 7.37 -3.34 -9.05
CA SER A 100 8.24 -4.50 -8.85
C SER A 100 7.47 -5.75 -8.43
N SER A 101 6.16 -5.68 -8.19
CA SER A 101 5.36 -6.83 -7.75
C SER A 101 5.25 -7.90 -8.83
N GLN A 102 5.64 -9.13 -8.51
CA GLN A 102 5.53 -10.29 -9.41
C GLN A 102 4.27 -11.12 -9.13
N ARG A 103 3.71 -11.04 -7.91
CA ARG A 103 2.49 -11.75 -7.52
C ARG A 103 1.21 -10.92 -7.69
N GLY A 104 1.35 -9.68 -8.14
CA GLY A 104 0.31 -8.67 -8.06
C GLY A 104 0.10 -8.21 -6.61
N VAL A 105 -0.54 -7.07 -6.45
CA VAL A 105 -0.80 -6.47 -5.14
C VAL A 105 -2.20 -6.81 -4.63
N THR A 106 -2.30 -6.92 -3.30
CA THR A 106 -3.56 -6.97 -2.57
C THR A 106 -4.41 -5.74 -2.92
N ARG A 107 -5.73 -5.92 -3.06
CA ARG A 107 -6.69 -4.86 -3.38
C ARG A 107 -7.90 -4.98 -2.46
#